data_AF-A0A5A9NMK7-F1
#
_entry.id   AF-A0A5A9NMK7-F1
#
_cell.length_a   1.000
_cell.length_b   1.000
_cell.length_c   1.000
_cell.angle_alpha   90.00
_cell.angle_beta   90.00
_cell.angle_gamma   90.00
#
_symmetry.space_group_name_H-M   'P 1'
#
loop_
_entity.id
_entity.type
_entity.pdbx_description
1 polymer ?
#
loop_
_entity_poly.entity_id
_entity_poly.type
_entity_poly.pdbx_seq_one_letter_code
_entity_poly.pdbx_strand_id
1 'polypeptide(L)'
;MATLMKLYGQLEKIKEQYFIRNRIAEENRKGDNQAAVKIQSWFRGCQVRAYLSHLHKNTTVIQRIWRGFIARKLFRHKVMAAYFFMKIHFYNKMAVKIQKRWRGYYIRKYVHNYYARKRYLHALTRKNNQIRRDLEEFAELQKRERERIALEKEEREKNLQAQRLHFLISTKQGPFRLALEVQQQRHRPLEPSVRVATSITALEEAREELKRHEWRTRVIDQTHFLQLFRGDTEAFPGQPGDIVPPACPRSSPGSSPGETCPEHLPGKASRGHPEKMPKPPQLAPPDVEEQRIYSELLPSDRASHPNSKGSPSHPAEKAHFGRLYPGSCPFGHYPQLMTIGEGRNLD
;
A
#
# COMPACT_ATOMS: atom_id res chain seq x y z
N MET A 1 -141.61 3.91 34.65
CA MET A 1 -141.67 4.42 33.25
C MET A 1 -140.71 5.57 32.97
N ALA A 2 -140.64 6.63 33.79
CA ALA A 2 -139.79 7.80 33.51
C ALA A 2 -138.26 7.50 33.44
N THR A 3 -137.74 6.61 34.28
CA THR A 3 -136.31 6.23 34.31
C THR A 3 -135.90 5.41 33.09
N LEU A 4 -136.79 4.51 32.65
CA LEU A 4 -136.62 3.69 31.45
C LEU A 4 -136.52 4.58 30.20
N MET A 5 -137.41 5.57 30.07
CA MET A 5 -137.39 6.52 28.95
C MET A 5 -136.11 7.37 28.92
N LYS A 6 -135.58 7.78 30.09
CA LYS A 6 -134.27 8.46 30.16
C LYS A 6 -133.11 7.57 29.71
N LEU A 7 -133.11 6.30 30.09
CA LEU A 7 -132.09 5.32 29.67
C LEU A 7 -132.16 5.02 28.18
N TYR A 8 -133.36 4.91 27.60
CA TYR A 8 -133.52 4.77 26.14
C TYR A 8 -132.98 6.00 25.39
N GLY A 9 -133.26 7.21 25.87
CA GLY A 9 -132.68 8.44 25.29
C GLY A 9 -131.15 8.52 25.41
N GLN A 10 -130.58 8.01 26.51
CA GLN A 10 -129.12 7.90 26.66
C GLN A 10 -128.51 6.84 25.74
N LEU A 11 -129.18 5.69 25.58
CA LEU A 11 -128.75 4.61 24.70
C LEU A 11 -128.73 5.08 23.23
N GLU A 12 -129.73 5.83 22.81
CA GLU A 12 -129.82 6.40 21.46
C GLU A 12 -128.67 7.38 21.20
N LYS A 13 -128.41 8.28 22.16
CA LYS A 13 -127.28 9.21 22.12
C LYS A 13 -125.92 8.48 22.10
N ILE A 14 -125.76 7.40 22.85
CA ILE A 14 -124.53 6.59 22.85
C ILE A 14 -124.34 5.89 21.49
N LYS A 15 -125.41 5.33 20.91
CA LYS A 15 -125.37 4.73 19.57
C LYS A 15 -124.96 5.76 18.52
N GLU A 16 -125.56 6.94 18.55
CA GLU A 16 -125.23 8.03 17.62
C GLU A 16 -123.76 8.45 17.77
N GLN A 17 -123.27 8.66 18.99
CA GLN A 17 -121.86 8.96 19.26
C GLN A 17 -120.91 7.86 18.77
N TYR A 18 -121.30 6.59 18.91
CA TYR A 18 -120.52 5.46 18.42
C TYR A 18 -120.39 5.50 16.89
N PHE A 19 -121.50 5.70 16.17
CA PHE A 19 -121.46 5.79 14.70
C PHE A 19 -120.65 6.99 14.21
N ILE A 20 -120.77 8.16 14.85
CA ILE A 20 -119.98 9.34 14.53
C ILE A 20 -118.48 9.07 14.72
N ARG A 21 -118.09 8.47 15.86
CA ARG A 21 -116.69 8.11 16.12
C ARG A 21 -116.15 7.11 15.10
N ASN A 22 -116.94 6.10 14.75
CA ASN A 22 -116.54 5.08 13.80
C ASN A 22 -116.36 5.66 12.38
N ARG A 23 -117.25 6.57 11.98
CA ARG A 23 -117.14 7.31 10.71
C ARG A 23 -115.86 8.16 10.66
N ILE A 24 -115.59 8.94 11.69
CA ILE A 24 -114.36 9.76 11.79
C ILE A 24 -113.11 8.87 11.76
N ALA A 25 -113.13 7.73 12.45
CA ALA A 25 -112.03 6.77 12.45
C ALA A 25 -111.78 6.18 11.05
N GLU A 26 -112.82 5.80 10.31
CA GLU A 26 -112.67 5.29 8.94
C GLU A 26 -112.21 6.37 7.95
N GLU A 27 -112.71 7.60 8.08
CA GLU A 27 -112.27 8.75 7.28
C GLU A 27 -110.76 9.02 7.50
N ASN A 28 -110.27 8.90 8.74
CA ASN A 28 -108.86 9.16 9.09
C ASN A 28 -107.94 7.93 8.95
N ARG A 29 -108.47 6.70 8.87
CA ARG A 29 -107.71 5.43 8.87
C ARG A 29 -106.53 5.43 7.90
N LYS A 30 -106.72 5.93 6.68
CA LYS A 30 -105.65 5.99 5.67
C LYS A 30 -104.56 7.00 6.04
N GLY A 31 -104.94 8.17 6.55
CA GLY A 31 -104.00 9.21 6.99
C GLY A 31 -103.16 8.75 8.18
N ASP A 32 -103.82 8.16 9.19
CA ASP A 32 -103.17 7.63 10.39
C ASP A 32 -102.21 6.49 10.05
N ASN A 33 -102.63 5.57 9.17
CA ASN A 33 -101.76 4.50 8.70
C ASN A 33 -100.54 5.04 7.93
N GLN A 34 -100.72 6.05 7.07
CA GLN A 34 -99.60 6.68 6.36
C GLN A 34 -98.64 7.39 7.33
N ALA A 35 -99.16 8.11 8.32
CA ALA A 35 -98.35 8.74 9.35
C ALA A 35 -97.57 7.70 10.17
N ALA A 36 -98.22 6.60 10.58
CA ALA A 36 -97.59 5.50 11.29
C ALA A 36 -96.47 4.86 10.46
N VAL A 37 -96.71 4.58 9.16
CA VAL A 37 -95.68 4.03 8.25
C VAL A 37 -94.50 5.00 8.10
N LYS A 38 -94.74 6.31 8.02
CA LYS A 38 -93.67 7.32 7.97
C LYS A 38 -92.82 7.29 9.23
N ILE A 39 -93.45 7.25 10.41
CA ILE A 39 -92.73 7.18 11.70
C ILE A 39 -91.95 5.88 11.81
N GLN A 40 -92.56 4.74 11.49
CA GLN A 40 -91.92 3.42 11.55
C GLN A 40 -90.75 3.30 10.58
N SER A 41 -90.91 3.73 9.33
CA SER A 41 -89.83 3.68 8.32
C SER A 41 -88.67 4.61 8.71
N TRP A 42 -88.96 5.80 9.23
CA TRP A 42 -87.94 6.70 9.77
C TRP A 42 -87.17 6.07 10.93
N PHE A 43 -87.86 5.47 11.89
CA PHE A 43 -87.25 4.83 13.06
C PHE A 43 -86.38 3.63 12.66
N ARG A 44 -86.89 2.74 11.79
CA ARG A 44 -86.11 1.62 11.22
C ARG A 44 -84.84 2.13 10.52
N GLY A 45 -84.96 3.21 9.74
CA GLY A 45 -83.81 3.85 9.10
C GLY A 45 -82.81 4.42 10.12
N CYS A 46 -83.29 5.02 11.22
CA CYS A 46 -82.44 5.52 12.29
C CYS A 46 -81.62 4.38 12.94
N GLN A 47 -82.27 3.27 13.27
CA GLN A 47 -81.60 2.08 13.83
C GLN A 47 -80.52 1.53 12.90
N VAL A 48 -80.83 1.34 11.62
CA VAL A 48 -79.87 0.82 10.63
C VAL A 48 -78.68 1.77 10.46
N ARG A 49 -78.91 3.08 10.36
CA ARG A 49 -77.83 4.06 10.25
C ARG A 49 -76.95 4.10 11.51
N ALA A 50 -77.54 3.98 12.69
CA ALA A 50 -76.78 3.91 13.94
C ALA A 50 -75.89 2.66 13.98
N TYR A 51 -76.44 1.51 13.58
CA TYR A 51 -75.70 0.26 13.48
C TYR A 51 -74.56 0.33 12.46
N LEU A 52 -74.83 0.83 11.24
CA LEU A 52 -73.81 1.06 10.22
C LEU A 52 -72.70 2.00 10.71
N SER A 53 -73.06 3.09 11.41
CA SER A 53 -72.09 4.02 11.99
C SER A 53 -71.20 3.33 13.02
N HIS A 54 -71.76 2.44 13.85
CA HIS A 54 -71.00 1.64 14.79
C HIS A 54 -70.02 0.70 14.07
N LEU A 55 -70.47 0.00 13.02
CA LEU A 55 -69.59 -0.86 12.21
C LEU A 55 -68.46 -0.08 11.55
N HIS A 56 -68.75 1.11 11.00
CA HIS A 56 -67.72 1.97 10.40
C HIS A 56 -66.67 2.40 11.42
N LYS A 57 -67.08 2.78 12.63
CA LYS A 57 -66.15 3.10 13.73
C LYS A 57 -65.23 1.92 14.04
N ASN A 58 -65.77 0.71 14.14
CA ASN A 58 -64.98 -0.51 14.39
C ASN A 58 -63.98 -0.75 13.24
N THR A 59 -64.42 -0.63 11.99
CA THR A 59 -63.56 -0.74 10.81
C THR A 59 -62.43 0.30 10.84
N THR A 60 -62.72 1.56 11.16
CA THR A 60 -61.69 2.61 11.28
C THR A 60 -60.67 2.27 12.36
N VAL A 61 -61.09 1.72 13.50
CA VAL A 61 -60.18 1.29 14.58
C VAL A 61 -59.23 0.22 14.08
N ILE A 62 -59.75 -0.83 13.42
CA ILE A 62 -58.93 -1.93 12.86
C ILE A 62 -57.93 -1.37 11.84
N GLN A 63 -58.40 -0.59 10.87
CA GLN A 63 -57.55 -0.02 9.84
C GLN A 63 -56.47 0.91 10.41
N ARG A 64 -56.81 1.73 11.42
CA ARG A 64 -55.85 2.60 12.11
C ARG A 64 -54.74 1.79 12.79
N ILE A 65 -55.11 0.73 13.51
CA ILE A 65 -54.15 -0.16 14.17
C ILE A 65 -53.22 -0.80 13.14
N TRP A 66 -53.78 -1.30 12.03
CA TRP A 66 -53.02 -1.94 10.96
C TRP A 66 -52.03 -0.99 10.27
N ARG A 67 -52.47 0.22 9.90
CA ARG A 67 -51.57 1.25 9.33
C ARG A 67 -50.42 1.57 10.29
N GLY A 68 -50.71 1.68 11.59
CA GLY A 68 -49.69 1.86 12.62
C GLY A 68 -48.73 0.66 12.72
N PHE A 69 -49.23 -0.57 12.63
CA PHE A 69 -48.40 -1.77 12.65
C PHE A 69 -47.41 -1.80 11.48
N ILE A 70 -47.88 -1.54 10.26
CA ILE A 70 -47.03 -1.47 9.06
C ILE A 70 -45.94 -0.41 9.24
N ALA A 71 -46.31 0.81 9.65
CA ALA A 71 -45.36 1.89 9.85
C ALA A 71 -44.28 1.53 10.88
N ARG A 72 -44.67 0.93 12.02
CA ARG A 72 -43.73 0.46 13.04
C ARG A 72 -42.84 -0.68 12.54
N LYS A 73 -43.35 -1.60 11.74
CA LYS A 73 -42.55 -2.67 11.11
C LYS A 73 -41.47 -2.05 10.23
N LEU A 74 -41.83 -1.14 9.33
CA LEU A 74 -40.87 -0.46 8.44
C LEU A 74 -39.85 0.38 9.23
N PHE A 75 -40.29 1.10 10.26
CA PHE A 75 -39.40 1.89 11.11
C PHE A 75 -38.34 1.01 11.80
N ARG A 76 -38.74 -0.13 12.37
CA ARG A 76 -37.80 -1.08 12.98
C ARG A 76 -36.75 -1.55 11.98
N HIS A 77 -37.14 -1.88 10.74
CA HIS A 77 -36.18 -2.27 9.70
C HIS A 77 -35.19 -1.14 9.38
N LYS A 78 -35.68 0.11 9.26
CA LYS A 78 -34.81 1.28 9.03
C LYS A 78 -33.81 1.51 10.16
N VAL A 79 -34.26 1.40 11.41
CA VAL A 79 -33.39 1.55 12.59
C VAL A 79 -32.34 0.44 12.62
N MET A 80 -32.74 -0.81 12.37
CA MET A 80 -31.81 -1.93 12.29
C MET A 80 -30.78 -1.74 11.17
N ALA A 81 -31.21 -1.35 9.97
CA ALA A 81 -30.31 -1.06 8.86
C ALA A 81 -29.30 0.05 9.20
N ALA A 82 -29.76 1.15 9.81
CA ALA A 82 -28.88 2.24 10.23
C ALA A 82 -27.84 1.77 11.27
N TYR A 83 -28.26 0.98 12.25
CA TYR A 83 -27.37 0.38 13.24
C TYR A 83 -26.29 -0.51 12.59
N PHE A 84 -26.70 -1.44 11.71
CA PHE A 84 -25.76 -2.33 11.02
C PHE A 84 -24.78 -1.55 10.14
N PHE A 85 -25.27 -0.55 9.41
CA PHE A 85 -24.41 0.31 8.60
C PHE A 85 -23.34 1.00 9.44
N MET A 86 -23.73 1.56 10.60
CA MET A 86 -22.78 2.20 11.53
C MET A 86 -21.77 1.20 12.10
N LYS A 87 -22.23 0.02 12.52
CA LYS A 87 -21.39 -1.06 13.05
C LYS A 87 -20.35 -1.53 12.03
N ILE A 88 -20.78 -1.82 10.80
CA ILE A 88 -19.91 -2.28 9.72
C ILE A 88 -18.91 -1.21 9.33
N HIS A 89 -19.33 0.05 9.19
CA HIS A 89 -18.44 1.15 8.87
C HIS A 89 -17.35 1.33 9.95
N PHE A 90 -17.71 1.18 11.24
CA PHE A 90 -16.76 1.22 12.34
C PHE A 90 -15.71 0.11 12.23
N TYR A 91 -16.12 -1.15 12.06
CA TYR A 91 -15.18 -2.26 11.95
C TYR A 91 -14.32 -2.17 10.69
N ASN A 92 -14.90 -1.77 9.55
CA ASN A 92 -14.14 -1.54 8.31
C ASN A 92 -13.06 -0.46 8.50
N LYS A 93 -13.40 0.66 9.17
CA LYS A 93 -12.43 1.71 9.50
C LYS A 93 -11.28 1.18 10.35
N MET A 94 -11.54 0.30 11.33
CA MET A 94 -10.50 -0.30 12.16
C MET A 94 -9.67 -1.34 11.39
N ALA A 95 -10.32 -2.17 10.56
CA ALA A 95 -9.65 -3.14 9.70
C ALA A 95 -8.65 -2.45 8.75
N VAL A 96 -9.03 -1.33 8.13
CA VAL A 96 -8.12 -0.56 7.25
C VAL A 96 -6.88 -0.07 8.00
N LYS A 97 -7.02 0.38 9.26
CA LYS A 97 -5.85 0.80 10.07
C LYS A 97 -4.89 -0.35 10.32
N ILE A 98 -5.42 -1.51 10.73
CA ILE A 98 -4.63 -2.72 10.98
C ILE A 98 -3.93 -3.16 9.69
N GLN A 99 -4.69 -3.26 8.60
CA GLN A 99 -4.15 -3.68 7.31
C GLN A 99 -3.09 -2.71 6.77
N LYS A 100 -3.28 -1.39 6.91
CA LYS A 100 -2.28 -0.38 6.52
C LYS A 100 -0.97 -0.58 7.28
N ARG A 101 -1.05 -0.79 8.61
CA ARG A 101 0.13 -1.05 9.45
C ARG A 101 0.83 -2.33 9.02
N TRP A 102 0.06 -3.40 8.76
CA TRP A 102 0.57 -4.69 8.32
C TRP A 102 1.27 -4.61 6.96
N ARG A 103 0.62 -4.04 5.94
CA ARG A 103 1.21 -3.84 4.61
C ARG A 103 2.54 -3.08 4.69
N GLY A 104 2.59 -2.03 5.52
CA GLY A 104 3.83 -1.28 5.74
C GLY A 104 4.93 -2.11 6.40
N TYR A 105 4.61 -2.91 7.41
CA TYR A 105 5.58 -3.82 8.03
C TYR A 105 6.09 -4.85 7.02
N TYR A 106 5.20 -5.50 6.27
CA TYR A 106 5.54 -6.56 5.33
C TYR A 106 6.54 -6.08 4.27
N ILE A 107 6.28 -4.91 3.67
CA ILE A 107 7.17 -4.34 2.66
C ILE A 107 8.57 -4.08 3.24
N ARG A 108 8.65 -3.47 4.43
CA ARG A 108 9.94 -3.13 5.06
C ARG A 108 10.74 -4.36 5.50
N LYS A 109 10.07 -5.47 5.80
CA LYS A 109 10.73 -6.70 6.26
C LYS A 109 11.12 -7.62 5.10
N TYR A 110 10.24 -7.83 4.14
CA TYR A 110 10.38 -8.92 3.16
C TYR A 110 10.61 -8.44 1.72
N VAL A 111 10.20 -7.23 1.35
CA VAL A 111 10.26 -6.77 -0.05
C VAL A 111 11.39 -5.77 -0.28
N HIS A 112 11.47 -4.72 0.55
CA HIS A 112 12.37 -3.58 0.33
C HIS A 112 13.31 -3.36 1.51
N ASN A 113 14.60 -3.65 1.30
CA ASN A 113 15.67 -3.32 2.23
C ASN A 113 16.38 -2.02 1.79
N TYR A 114 15.97 -0.90 2.39
CA TYR A 114 16.51 0.44 2.09
C TYR A 114 18.03 0.52 2.26
N TYR A 115 18.56 -0.03 3.36
CA TYR A 115 19.99 0.05 3.67
C TYR A 115 20.82 -0.80 2.70
N ALA A 116 20.33 -1.97 2.31
CA ALA A 116 20.98 -2.79 1.28
C ALA A 116 21.04 -2.05 -0.07
N ARG A 117 19.93 -1.45 -0.50
CA ARG A 117 19.88 -0.65 -1.74
C ARG A 117 20.80 0.58 -1.68
N LYS A 118 20.81 1.30 -0.56
CA LYS A 118 21.67 2.47 -0.35
C LYS A 118 23.15 2.10 -0.40
N ARG A 119 23.54 0.99 0.25
CA ARG A 119 24.91 0.46 0.19
C ARG A 119 25.31 0.09 -1.23
N TYR A 120 24.44 -0.60 -1.96
CA TYR A 120 24.68 -0.96 -3.36
C TYR A 120 24.91 0.27 -4.23
N LEU A 121 24.07 1.30 -4.12
CA LEU A 121 24.21 2.54 -4.89
C LEU A 121 25.52 3.27 -4.57
N HIS A 122 25.90 3.40 -3.30
CA HIS A 122 27.19 4.01 -2.94
C HIS A 122 28.38 3.23 -3.48
N ALA A 123 28.34 1.90 -3.42
CA ALA A 123 29.39 1.06 -3.99
C ALA A 123 29.47 1.25 -5.51
N LEU A 124 28.32 1.33 -6.20
CA LEU A 124 28.23 1.59 -7.63
C LEU A 124 28.82 2.96 -7.98
N THR A 125 28.48 4.02 -7.25
CA THR A 125 29.05 5.36 -7.46
C THR A 125 30.56 5.35 -7.33
N ARG A 126 31.10 4.68 -6.30
CA ARG A 126 32.55 4.54 -6.12
C ARG A 126 33.20 3.83 -7.30
N LYS A 127 32.61 2.72 -7.76
CA LYS A 127 33.13 1.97 -8.92
C LYS A 127 33.05 2.77 -10.23
N ASN A 128 31.96 3.48 -10.47
CA ASN A 128 31.83 4.34 -11.64
C ASN A 128 32.89 5.45 -11.66
N ASN A 129 33.17 6.05 -10.50
CA ASN A 129 34.22 7.06 -10.38
C ASN A 129 35.61 6.46 -10.62
N GLN A 130 35.85 5.23 -10.15
CA GLN A 130 37.10 4.53 -10.44
C GLN A 130 37.26 4.30 -11.95
N ILE A 131 36.25 3.74 -12.61
CA ILE A 131 36.27 3.48 -14.05
C ILE A 131 36.51 4.77 -14.83
N ARG A 132 35.91 5.90 -14.41
CA ARG A 132 36.16 7.20 -15.05
C ARG A 132 37.63 7.62 -14.95
N ARG A 133 38.25 7.49 -13.78
CA ARG A 133 39.67 7.79 -13.60
C ARG A 133 40.55 6.88 -14.44
N ASP A 134 40.27 5.57 -14.43
CA ASP A 134 41.03 4.60 -15.22
C ASP A 134 40.94 4.91 -16.73
N LEU A 135 39.77 5.35 -17.21
CA LEU A 135 39.57 5.76 -18.61
C LEU A 135 40.32 7.06 -18.95
N GLU A 136 40.36 8.03 -18.03
CA GLU A 136 41.14 9.26 -18.19
C GLU A 136 42.64 8.96 -18.26
N GLU A 137 43.15 8.12 -17.34
CA GLU A 137 44.54 7.68 -17.35
C GLU A 137 44.91 6.93 -18.63
N PHE A 138 44.04 6.03 -19.10
CA PHE A 138 44.25 5.31 -20.35
C PHE A 138 44.27 6.24 -21.57
N ALA A 139 43.40 7.26 -21.59
CA ALA A 139 43.37 8.26 -22.65
C ALA A 139 44.67 9.09 -22.68
N GLU A 140 45.19 9.49 -21.51
CA GLU A 140 46.48 10.18 -21.40
C GLU A 140 47.65 9.29 -21.85
N LEU A 141 47.67 8.02 -21.45
CA LEU A 141 48.68 7.06 -21.91
C LEU A 141 48.66 6.91 -23.43
N GLN A 142 47.48 6.77 -24.04
CA GLN A 142 47.37 6.73 -25.50
C GLN A 142 47.87 8.01 -26.17
N LYS A 143 47.56 9.17 -25.59
CA LYS A 143 47.99 10.46 -26.13
C LYS A 143 49.52 10.58 -26.12
N ARG A 144 50.16 10.26 -24.99
CA ARG A 144 51.62 10.23 -24.86
C ARG A 144 52.27 9.26 -25.85
N GLU A 145 51.69 8.09 -26.03
CA GLU A 145 52.20 7.11 -26.98
C GLU A 145 52.10 7.64 -28.44
N ARG A 146 50.99 8.29 -28.81
CA ARG A 146 50.85 8.94 -30.12
C ARG A 146 51.86 10.07 -30.32
N GLU A 147 52.09 10.89 -29.30
CA GLU A 147 53.09 11.95 -29.33
C GLU A 147 54.49 11.38 -29.51
N ARG A 148 54.84 10.31 -28.78
CA ARG A 148 56.12 9.60 -28.91
C ARG A 148 56.30 9.06 -30.33
N ILE A 149 55.29 8.37 -30.87
CA ILE A 149 55.32 7.84 -32.24
C ILE A 149 55.44 8.98 -33.27
N ALA A 150 54.78 10.12 -33.04
CA ALA A 150 54.87 11.29 -33.92
C ALA A 150 56.28 11.90 -33.91
N LEU A 151 56.88 12.07 -32.73
CA LEU A 151 58.24 12.56 -32.58
C LEU A 151 59.26 11.61 -33.23
N GLU A 152 59.11 10.30 -33.02
CA GLU A 152 59.99 9.30 -33.63
C GLU A 152 59.85 9.29 -35.17
N LYS A 153 58.64 9.46 -35.69
CA LYS A 153 58.42 9.63 -37.15
C LYS A 153 59.09 10.90 -37.67
N GLU A 154 58.93 12.02 -36.97
CA GLU A 154 59.57 13.29 -37.35
C GLU A 154 61.11 13.18 -37.33
N GLU A 155 61.66 12.51 -36.31
CA GLU A 155 63.10 12.23 -36.21
C GLU A 155 63.58 11.32 -37.36
N ARG A 156 62.83 10.25 -37.67
CA ARG A 156 63.11 9.38 -38.82
C ARG A 156 63.05 10.14 -40.14
N GLU A 157 62.07 11.03 -40.33
CA GLU A 157 61.97 11.89 -41.51
C GLU A 157 63.17 12.83 -41.63
N LYS A 158 63.58 13.48 -40.53
CA LYS A 158 64.79 14.31 -40.49
C LYS A 158 66.04 13.50 -40.83
N ASN A 159 66.17 12.29 -40.28
CA ASN A 159 67.28 11.38 -40.59
C ASN A 159 67.30 10.95 -42.05
N LEU A 160 66.15 10.59 -42.62
CA LEU A 160 66.00 10.30 -44.05
C LEU A 160 66.35 11.51 -44.91
N GLN A 161 65.91 12.71 -44.53
CA GLN A 161 66.22 13.93 -45.23
C GLN A 161 67.71 14.26 -45.17
N ALA A 162 68.35 14.08 -44.01
CA ALA A 162 69.79 14.25 -43.84
C ALA A 162 70.58 13.22 -44.70
N GLN A 163 70.16 11.96 -44.73
CA GLN A 163 70.75 10.93 -45.60
C GLN A 163 70.59 11.27 -47.08
N ARG A 164 69.40 11.71 -47.50
CA ARG A 164 69.13 12.15 -48.87
C ARG A 164 70.01 13.35 -49.25
N LEU A 165 70.13 14.34 -48.37
CA LEU A 165 70.88 15.56 -48.63
C LEU A 165 72.38 15.45 -48.27
N HIS A 166 72.86 14.29 -47.82
CA HIS A 166 74.25 14.08 -47.39
C HIS A 166 75.28 14.46 -48.48
N PHE A 167 74.93 14.28 -49.75
CA PHE A 167 75.77 14.68 -50.88
C PHE A 167 76.03 16.20 -50.97
N LEU A 168 75.15 17.06 -50.43
CA LEU A 168 75.33 18.53 -50.39
C LEU A 168 76.43 18.95 -49.40
N ILE A 169 76.67 18.16 -48.36
CA ILE A 169 77.75 18.39 -47.39
C ILE A 169 79.09 17.85 -47.96
N SER A 170 79.03 16.76 -48.74
CA SER A 170 80.20 16.08 -49.30
C SER A 170 80.84 16.77 -50.52
N THR A 171 80.23 17.81 -51.09
CA THR A 171 80.63 18.38 -52.39
C THR A 171 81.55 19.61 -52.32
N LYS A 172 82.01 20.03 -51.12
CA LYS A 172 82.97 21.14 -50.95
C LYS A 172 84.41 20.73 -50.62
N GLN A 173 84.78 19.46 -50.81
CA GLN A 173 86.18 19.02 -50.64
C GLN A 173 86.79 18.62 -51.99
N GLY A 174 87.16 19.63 -52.76
CA GLY A 174 88.18 19.50 -53.81
C GLY A 174 89.59 19.73 -53.23
N PRO A 175 90.66 19.31 -53.91
CA PRO A 175 92.04 19.39 -53.41
C PRO A 175 92.57 20.82 -53.20
N PHE A 176 91.82 21.86 -53.58
CA PHE A 176 92.22 23.27 -53.47
C PHE A 176 91.17 24.07 -52.70
N ARG A 177 91.57 24.61 -51.54
CA ARG A 177 90.78 25.58 -50.78
C ARG A 177 91.10 27.00 -51.25
N LEU A 178 90.12 27.91 -51.16
CA LEU A 178 90.32 29.33 -51.46
C LEU A 178 91.35 29.93 -50.48
N ALA A 179 92.28 30.75 -51.00
CA ALA A 179 93.41 31.29 -50.23
C ALA A 179 93.00 32.00 -48.93
N LEU A 180 91.83 32.66 -48.92
CA LEU A 180 91.27 33.35 -47.76
C LEU A 180 90.89 32.37 -46.62
N GLU A 181 90.41 31.17 -46.96
CA GLU A 181 90.00 30.13 -46.02
C GLU A 181 91.23 29.45 -45.38
N VAL A 182 92.32 29.31 -46.15
CA VAL A 182 93.63 28.83 -45.67
C VAL A 182 94.27 29.82 -44.70
N GLN A 183 94.17 31.12 -44.98
CA GLN A 183 94.70 32.17 -44.11
C GLN A 183 93.91 32.25 -42.80
N GLN A 184 92.59 32.13 -42.84
CA GLN A 184 91.74 32.05 -41.64
C GLN A 184 92.01 30.78 -40.81
N GLN A 185 92.30 29.64 -41.46
CA GLN A 185 92.75 28.43 -40.74
C GLN A 185 94.12 28.61 -40.06
N ARG A 186 95.07 29.28 -40.71
CA ARG A 186 96.40 29.58 -40.11
C ARG A 186 96.31 30.47 -38.89
N HIS A 187 95.36 31.38 -38.85
CA HIS A 187 95.11 32.28 -37.73
C HIS A 187 93.99 31.79 -36.80
N ARG A 188 93.48 30.56 -36.99
CA ARG A 188 92.46 29.99 -36.11
C ARG A 188 93.11 29.74 -34.74
N PRO A 189 92.64 30.38 -33.66
CA PRO A 189 93.15 30.11 -32.33
C PRO A 189 92.92 28.63 -32.01
N LEU A 190 93.95 27.97 -31.49
CA LEU A 190 93.88 26.57 -31.10
C LEU A 190 92.90 26.46 -29.95
N GLU A 191 91.70 25.91 -30.21
CA GLU A 191 90.83 25.51 -29.14
C GLU A 191 91.51 24.36 -28.38
N PRO A 192 91.60 24.43 -27.05
CA PRO A 192 92.16 23.34 -26.27
C PRO A 192 91.39 22.06 -26.63
N SER A 193 92.10 20.97 -26.88
CA SER A 193 91.44 19.68 -27.12
C SER A 193 90.45 19.42 -25.99
N VAL A 194 89.37 18.67 -26.25
CA VAL A 194 88.36 18.37 -25.21
C VAL A 194 89.01 17.87 -23.91
N ARG A 195 90.15 17.18 -23.99
CA ARG A 195 90.95 16.71 -22.84
C ARG A 195 91.71 17.79 -22.04
N VAL A 196 91.95 18.95 -22.65
CA VAL A 196 92.61 20.12 -22.04
C VAL A 196 91.57 21.14 -21.56
N ALA A 197 90.42 21.22 -22.24
CA ALA A 197 89.31 22.11 -21.86
C ALA A 197 88.48 21.56 -20.69
N THR A 198 88.39 20.23 -20.53
CA THR A 198 87.77 19.60 -19.36
C THR A 198 88.82 19.32 -18.29
N SER A 199 88.48 19.53 -17.01
CA SER A 199 89.36 19.10 -15.91
C SER A 199 89.50 17.58 -15.95
N ILE A 200 90.67 17.06 -15.53
CA ILE A 200 90.96 15.62 -15.52
C ILE A 200 89.89 14.84 -14.73
N THR A 201 89.27 15.49 -13.74
CA THR A 201 88.21 14.94 -12.88
C THR A 201 86.79 15.14 -13.42
N ALA A 202 86.57 15.93 -14.48
CA ALA A 202 85.23 16.27 -14.97
C ALA A 202 84.38 15.04 -15.36
N LEU A 203 85.01 13.98 -15.86
CA LEU A 203 84.33 12.74 -16.21
C LEU A 203 83.93 11.94 -14.97
N GLU A 204 84.82 11.85 -13.96
CA GLU A 204 84.51 11.25 -12.66
C GLU A 204 83.40 12.04 -11.96
N GLU A 205 83.48 13.37 -11.96
CA GLU A 205 82.50 14.26 -11.35
C GLU A 205 81.13 14.11 -12.02
N ALA A 206 81.06 14.11 -13.36
CA ALA A 206 79.81 13.88 -14.08
C ALA A 206 79.23 12.48 -13.82
N ARG A 207 80.06 11.45 -13.68
CA ARG A 207 79.63 10.09 -13.28
C ARG A 207 79.10 10.06 -11.85
N GLU A 208 79.75 10.73 -10.91
CA GLU A 208 79.28 10.83 -9.53
C GLU A 208 78.03 11.72 -9.42
N GLU A 209 77.88 12.72 -10.28
CA GLU A 209 76.65 13.52 -10.38
C GLU A 209 75.49 12.71 -10.96
N LEU A 210 75.76 11.88 -11.97
CA LEU A 210 74.79 10.92 -12.51
C LEU A 210 74.41 9.88 -11.45
N LYS A 211 75.37 9.33 -10.69
CA LYS A 211 75.10 8.43 -9.56
C LYS A 211 74.33 9.12 -8.43
N ARG A 212 74.64 10.37 -8.10
CA ARG A 212 73.89 11.17 -7.11
C ARG A 212 72.50 11.52 -7.60
N HIS A 213 72.33 11.76 -8.89
CA HIS A 213 71.02 11.94 -9.50
C HIS A 213 70.26 10.62 -9.46
N GLU A 214 70.85 9.50 -9.88
CA GLU A 214 70.26 8.16 -9.76
C GLU A 214 69.89 7.83 -8.31
N TRP A 215 70.74 8.13 -7.32
CA TRP A 215 70.44 7.94 -5.89
C TRP A 215 69.30 8.86 -5.40
N ARG A 216 69.21 10.10 -5.91
CA ARG A 216 68.11 11.03 -5.60
C ARG A 216 66.80 10.62 -6.28
N THR A 217 66.86 10.07 -7.51
CA THR A 217 65.68 9.61 -8.26
C THR A 217 65.33 8.15 -8.04
N ARG A 218 66.19 7.37 -7.37
CA ARG A 218 65.80 6.11 -6.71
C ARG A 218 64.92 6.48 -5.52
N VAL A 219 63.66 6.78 -5.83
CA VAL A 219 62.57 6.73 -4.87
C VAL A 219 62.63 5.36 -4.24
N ILE A 220 63.06 5.35 -2.97
CA ILE A 220 62.98 4.19 -2.11
C ILE A 220 61.51 3.77 -2.11
N ASP A 221 61.24 2.55 -2.58
CA ASP A 221 60.06 1.77 -2.21
C ASP A 221 60.08 1.56 -0.69
N GLN A 222 59.74 2.62 0.05
CA GLN A 222 59.69 2.62 1.50
C GLN A 222 58.37 2.00 2.02
N THR A 223 57.70 1.20 1.18
CA THR A 223 56.54 0.39 1.55
C THR A 223 56.83 -1.12 1.55
N HIS A 224 58.00 -1.58 1.08
CA HIS A 224 58.33 -3.02 1.08
C HIS A 224 59.16 -3.50 2.28
N PHE A 225 59.68 -2.61 3.14
CA PHE A 225 60.45 -3.00 4.33
C PHE A 225 59.61 -3.37 5.56
N LEU A 226 58.27 -3.38 5.45
CA LEU A 226 57.36 -3.90 6.48
C LEU A 226 56.57 -5.16 6.05
N GLN A 227 56.98 -5.83 4.95
CA GLN A 227 56.34 -7.07 4.50
C GLN A 227 57.23 -8.33 4.52
N LEU A 228 58.45 -8.26 5.08
CA LEU A 228 59.38 -9.40 5.12
C LEU A 228 59.74 -9.91 6.53
N PHE A 229 59.04 -9.47 7.58
CA PHE A 229 59.09 -10.07 8.93
C PHE A 229 57.87 -10.93 9.26
N ARG A 230 57.21 -11.48 8.24
CA ARG A 230 56.26 -12.59 8.44
C ARG A 230 56.20 -13.45 7.18
N GLY A 231 57.04 -14.48 7.16
CA GLY A 231 57.06 -15.49 6.11
C GLY A 231 57.90 -16.68 6.57
N ASP A 232 57.20 -17.64 7.16
CA ASP A 232 57.55 -19.03 7.47
C ASP A 232 58.74 -19.64 6.71
N THR A 233 59.47 -20.55 7.36
CA THR A 233 59.95 -21.74 6.63
C THR A 233 60.12 -22.97 7.53
N GLU A 234 59.25 -23.94 7.26
CA GLU A 234 59.34 -25.39 7.46
C GLU A 234 60.74 -26.01 7.35
N ALA A 235 61.01 -27.05 8.15
CA ALA A 235 61.80 -28.24 7.78
C ALA A 235 61.64 -29.40 8.79
N PHE A 236 60.92 -30.45 8.40
CA PHE A 236 61.04 -31.85 8.87
C PHE A 236 62.35 -32.50 8.32
N PRO A 237 62.73 -33.77 8.63
CA PRO A 237 62.34 -34.73 9.69
C PRO A 237 63.56 -35.37 10.42
N GLY A 238 63.32 -36.13 11.51
CA GLY A 238 64.28 -37.10 12.04
C GLY A 238 64.04 -37.56 13.49
N GLN A 239 63.64 -38.82 13.66
CA GLN A 239 63.75 -39.64 14.89
C GLN A 239 64.52 -40.92 14.51
N PRO A 240 65.30 -41.58 15.39
CA PRO A 240 64.74 -42.36 16.53
C PRO A 240 65.62 -42.55 17.80
N GLY A 241 64.97 -43.01 18.89
CA GLY A 241 65.48 -43.80 20.05
C GLY A 241 66.55 -43.19 20.97
N ASP A 242 66.68 -43.46 22.27
CA ASP A 242 66.01 -44.34 23.23
C ASP A 242 66.49 -43.91 24.64
N ILE A 243 65.69 -44.24 25.66
CA ILE A 243 66.02 -44.64 27.05
C ILE A 243 64.97 -44.07 28.05
N VAL A 244 64.42 -45.01 28.81
CA VAL A 244 63.28 -44.94 29.74
C VAL A 244 63.77 -44.65 31.19
N PRO A 245 62.96 -44.63 32.28
CA PRO A 245 62.84 -43.56 33.29
C PRO A 245 63.27 -44.04 34.72
N PRO A 246 62.82 -43.42 35.84
CA PRO A 246 61.54 -43.89 36.42
C PRO A 246 60.67 -42.90 37.26
N ALA A 247 59.41 -43.32 37.42
CA ALA A 247 58.48 -43.18 38.57
C ALA A 247 57.62 -41.90 38.80
N CYS A 248 56.42 -41.89 38.19
CA CYS A 248 55.06 -42.01 38.78
C CYS A 248 54.69 -41.45 40.19
N PRO A 249 53.38 -41.30 40.56
CA PRO A 249 52.14 -41.16 39.76
C PRO A 249 51.02 -40.26 40.37
N ARG A 250 50.06 -39.80 39.54
CA ARG A 250 48.58 -39.98 39.67
C ARG A 250 47.86 -39.02 38.68
N SER A 251 47.25 -39.52 37.61
CA SER A 251 45.84 -40.00 37.50
C SER A 251 44.80 -38.89 37.73
N SER A 252 43.75 -38.62 36.94
CA SER A 252 43.14 -39.09 35.67
C SER A 252 41.92 -38.11 35.42
N PRO A 253 40.90 -38.38 34.58
CA PRO A 253 40.89 -38.30 33.11
C PRO A 253 39.63 -37.60 32.49
N GLY A 254 39.68 -37.30 31.17
CA GLY A 254 38.58 -37.44 30.17
C GLY A 254 37.36 -36.50 30.24
N SER A 255 36.70 -36.08 29.15
CA SER A 255 36.56 -36.68 27.82
C SER A 255 36.12 -35.66 26.75
N SER A 256 36.70 -35.76 25.54
CA SER A 256 36.12 -35.39 24.22
C SER A 256 35.25 -36.58 23.71
N PRO A 257 34.57 -36.62 22.52
CA PRO A 257 34.87 -36.03 21.19
C PRO A 257 33.63 -35.37 20.52
N GLY A 258 33.69 -34.63 19.40
CA GLY A 258 34.63 -34.64 18.29
C GLY A 258 34.03 -35.42 17.09
N GLU A 259 34.07 -34.80 15.92
CA GLU A 259 33.90 -35.37 14.56
C GLU A 259 32.44 -35.46 14.05
N THR A 260 32.06 -35.06 12.83
CA THR A 260 32.83 -34.73 11.61
C THR A 260 31.96 -33.91 10.64
N CYS A 261 32.54 -32.94 9.93
CA CYS A 261 32.05 -32.46 8.63
C CYS A 261 32.63 -33.36 7.52
N PRO A 262 31.99 -33.43 6.34
CA PRO A 262 32.68 -32.85 5.17
C PRO A 262 31.79 -32.15 4.11
N GLU A 263 32.40 -31.12 3.49
CA GLU A 263 32.35 -30.67 2.09
C GLU A 263 31.01 -30.24 1.44
N HIS A 264 30.80 -28.94 1.16
CA HIS A 264 31.20 -28.16 -0.03
C HIS A 264 30.43 -28.49 -1.34
N LEU A 265 29.42 -27.66 -1.68
CA LEU A 265 29.29 -26.79 -2.89
C LEU A 265 27.84 -26.31 -3.14
N PRO A 266 27.61 -25.26 -3.97
CA PRO A 266 26.68 -24.18 -3.65
C PRO A 266 25.30 -24.34 -4.31
N GLY A 267 24.26 -24.36 -3.49
CA GLY A 267 22.87 -24.25 -3.93
C GLY A 267 22.53 -22.81 -4.29
N LYS A 268 22.47 -22.53 -5.60
CA LYS A 268 21.88 -21.31 -6.19
C LYS A 268 20.55 -21.00 -5.49
N ALA A 269 20.48 -19.88 -4.78
CA ALA A 269 19.21 -19.33 -4.31
C ALA A 269 18.43 -18.85 -5.54
N SER A 270 17.52 -19.70 -6.00
CA SER A 270 16.52 -19.39 -7.01
C SER A 270 15.88 -18.05 -6.71
N ARG A 271 15.92 -17.13 -7.69
CA ARG A 271 15.04 -15.97 -7.76
C ARG A 271 13.60 -16.49 -7.69
N GLY A 272 13.03 -16.47 -6.49
CA GLY A 272 11.62 -16.72 -6.27
C GLY A 272 10.80 -15.61 -6.94
N HIS A 273 9.96 -16.04 -7.86
CA HIS A 273 8.76 -15.35 -8.34
C HIS A 273 8.08 -14.56 -7.20
N PRO A 274 7.47 -13.38 -7.42
CA PRO A 274 6.78 -12.66 -6.35
C PRO A 274 5.67 -13.56 -5.78
N GLU A 275 5.90 -14.10 -4.59
CA GLU A 275 4.88 -14.76 -3.80
C GLU A 275 3.73 -13.76 -3.63
N LYS A 276 2.56 -14.14 -4.18
CA LYS A 276 1.32 -13.43 -3.91
C LYS A 276 1.19 -13.30 -2.41
N MET A 277 0.94 -12.07 -1.94
CA MET A 277 0.77 -11.77 -0.51
C MET A 277 -0.08 -12.85 0.17
N PRO A 278 0.39 -13.45 1.30
CA PRO A 278 -0.50 -14.26 2.11
C PRO A 278 -1.68 -13.38 2.53
N LYS A 279 -2.89 -13.88 2.29
CA LYS A 279 -4.14 -13.20 2.62
C LYS A 279 -4.07 -12.76 4.09
N PRO A 280 -4.40 -11.50 4.43
CA PRO A 280 -4.48 -11.11 5.83
C PRO A 280 -5.41 -12.07 6.57
N PRO A 281 -5.20 -12.33 7.88
CA PRO A 281 -6.07 -13.18 8.68
C PRO A 281 -7.52 -12.80 8.39
N GLN A 282 -8.27 -13.74 7.82
CA GLN A 282 -9.68 -13.51 7.57
C GLN A 282 -10.32 -13.39 8.95
N LEU A 283 -10.85 -12.21 9.26
CA LEU A 283 -11.75 -12.07 10.40
C LEU A 283 -12.84 -13.13 10.22
N ALA A 284 -13.14 -13.86 11.29
CA ALA A 284 -14.19 -14.86 11.30
C ALA A 284 -15.41 -14.29 10.55
N PRO A 285 -16.00 -15.03 9.60
CA PRO A 285 -17.17 -14.55 8.88
C PRO A 285 -18.18 -14.00 9.89
N PRO A 286 -18.75 -12.81 9.66
CA PRO A 286 -19.85 -12.34 10.49
C PRO A 286 -20.89 -13.45 10.57
N ASP A 287 -21.48 -13.63 11.75
CA ASP A 287 -22.47 -14.67 12.02
C ASP A 287 -23.45 -14.77 10.84
N VAL A 288 -23.74 -16.01 10.39
CA VAL A 288 -24.45 -16.27 9.12
C VAL A 288 -25.81 -15.55 9.10
N GLU A 289 -26.36 -15.30 10.28
CA GLU A 289 -27.59 -14.56 10.53
C GLU A 289 -27.43 -13.03 10.31
N GLU A 290 -26.32 -12.43 10.72
CA GLU A 290 -25.99 -11.03 10.41
C GLU A 290 -25.75 -10.82 8.91
N GLN A 291 -25.15 -11.79 8.22
CA GLN A 291 -24.93 -11.73 6.76
C GLN A 291 -26.24 -11.85 5.97
N ARG A 292 -27.17 -12.72 6.38
CA ARG A 292 -28.50 -12.82 5.75
C ARG A 292 -29.27 -11.52 5.86
N ILE A 293 -29.31 -10.94 7.06
CA ILE A 293 -29.95 -9.63 7.29
C ILE A 293 -29.26 -8.53 6.46
N TYR A 294 -27.93 -8.60 6.29
CA TYR A 294 -27.18 -7.65 5.45
C TYR A 294 -27.54 -7.76 3.95
N SER A 295 -27.69 -8.98 3.42
CA SER A 295 -28.08 -9.21 2.03
C SER A 295 -29.54 -8.84 1.74
N GLU A 296 -30.41 -8.91 2.75
CA GLU A 296 -31.84 -8.61 2.63
C GLU A 296 -32.16 -7.11 2.83
N LEU A 297 -31.29 -6.36 3.52
CA LEU A 297 -31.43 -4.92 3.75
C LEU A 297 -30.81 -4.02 2.67
N LEU A 298 -29.97 -4.56 1.79
CA LEU A 298 -29.49 -3.84 0.61
C LEU A 298 -30.60 -3.83 -0.45
N PRO A 299 -31.11 -2.66 -0.89
CA PRO A 299 -31.97 -2.59 -2.05
C PRO A 299 -31.22 -3.21 -3.24
N SER A 300 -31.78 -4.27 -3.81
CA SER A 300 -31.33 -4.81 -5.09
C SER A 300 -31.39 -3.67 -6.12
N ASP A 301 -30.26 -3.32 -6.73
CA ASP A 301 -30.11 -2.32 -7.79
C ASP A 301 -30.88 -2.72 -9.06
N ARG A 302 -32.21 -2.77 -8.96
CA ARG A 302 -33.12 -2.98 -10.08
C ARG A 302 -34.24 -1.95 -10.04
N ALA A 303 -33.84 -0.68 -9.93
CA ALA A 303 -34.68 0.42 -10.35
C ALA A 303 -34.44 0.62 -11.86
N SER A 304 -35.42 0.20 -12.67
CA SER A 304 -35.49 0.54 -14.09
C SER A 304 -35.47 2.07 -14.22
N HIS A 305 -34.48 2.60 -14.94
CA HIS A 305 -34.39 4.03 -15.24
C HIS A 305 -35.67 4.55 -15.92
N PRO A 306 -36.28 5.65 -15.45
CA PRO A 306 -37.04 6.53 -16.31
C PRO A 306 -36.13 7.68 -16.78
N ASN A 307 -36.14 7.90 -18.09
CA ASN A 307 -35.45 9.00 -18.76
C ASN A 307 -35.98 10.38 -18.30
N SER A 308 -35.09 11.36 -18.48
CA SER A 308 -35.37 12.77 -18.83
C SER A 308 -35.59 13.81 -17.71
N LYS A 309 -34.52 14.60 -17.52
CA LYS A 309 -34.44 16.07 -17.42
C LYS A 309 -35.20 16.79 -16.29
N GLY A 310 -34.41 17.36 -15.37
CA GLY A 310 -34.83 18.50 -14.55
C GLY A 310 -34.07 18.59 -13.22
N SER A 311 -32.99 19.36 -13.18
CA SER A 311 -32.41 19.96 -11.97
C SER A 311 -32.37 21.47 -12.19
N PRO A 312 -32.31 22.36 -11.16
CA PRO A 312 -32.03 22.09 -9.75
C PRO A 312 -32.94 22.85 -8.75
N SER A 313 -32.90 22.46 -7.47
CA SER A 313 -32.80 23.37 -6.29
C SER A 313 -32.90 22.58 -4.99
N HIS A 314 -31.79 22.44 -4.27
CA HIS A 314 -31.75 21.95 -2.88
C HIS A 314 -32.04 23.10 -1.91
N PRO A 315 -32.79 22.84 -0.82
CA PRO A 315 -32.45 23.36 0.48
C PRO A 315 -31.79 22.23 1.31
N ALA A 316 -30.64 22.56 1.90
CA ALA A 316 -29.89 21.70 2.79
C ALA A 316 -30.58 21.63 4.16
N GLU A 317 -31.52 20.70 4.36
CA GLU A 317 -31.96 20.32 5.70
C GLU A 317 -30.97 19.30 6.29
N LYS A 318 -30.01 19.83 7.06
CA LYS A 318 -29.24 19.04 8.03
C LYS A 318 -30.21 18.55 9.10
N ALA A 319 -30.76 17.36 8.92
CA ALA A 319 -31.47 16.66 9.98
C ALA A 319 -30.48 16.29 11.09
N HIS A 320 -30.37 17.18 12.08
CA HIS A 320 -29.67 16.95 13.34
C HIS A 320 -30.37 15.82 14.13
N PHE A 321 -30.06 14.56 13.81
CA PHE A 321 -30.42 13.39 14.63
C PHE A 321 -29.60 13.29 15.94
N GLY A 322 -28.90 14.36 16.33
CA GLY A 322 -27.94 14.37 17.43
C GLY A 322 -28.50 14.64 18.82
N ARG A 323 -29.81 14.60 19.06
CA ARG A 323 -30.38 15.06 20.35
C ARG A 323 -31.60 14.29 20.88
N LEU A 324 -31.67 12.98 20.65
CA LEU A 324 -32.74 12.13 21.21
C LEU A 324 -32.26 11.01 22.16
N TYR A 325 -31.09 11.15 22.78
CA TYR A 325 -30.71 10.31 23.92
C TYR A 325 -30.08 11.15 25.03
N PRO A 326 -30.86 11.60 26.04
CA PRO A 326 -30.31 11.96 27.33
C PRO A 326 -30.02 10.67 28.11
N GLY A 327 -28.73 10.39 28.34
CA GLY A 327 -28.26 9.48 29.38
C GLY A 327 -28.62 8.00 29.21
N SER A 328 -27.68 7.21 28.70
CA SER A 328 -27.64 5.78 29.03
C SER A 328 -26.19 5.31 29.18
N CYS A 329 -25.93 4.73 30.35
CA CYS A 329 -24.70 4.10 30.82
C CYS A 329 -24.17 3.05 29.82
N PRO A 330 -22.88 2.65 29.92
CA PRO A 330 -22.31 1.64 29.04
C PRO A 330 -22.93 0.27 29.36
N PHE A 331 -24.00 -0.10 28.66
CA PHE A 331 -24.60 -1.43 28.75
C PHE A 331 -23.75 -2.42 27.94
N GLY A 332 -22.81 -3.07 28.64
CA GLY A 332 -22.09 -4.25 28.19
C GLY A 332 -22.93 -5.53 28.21
N HIS A 333 -24.22 -5.46 27.90
CA HIS A 333 -25.07 -6.64 27.75
C HIS A 333 -25.73 -6.67 26.37
N TYR A 334 -25.36 -7.69 25.60
CA TYR A 334 -26.07 -8.12 24.41
C TYR A 334 -27.57 -8.29 24.75
N PRO A 335 -28.51 -7.74 23.95
CA PRO A 335 -29.90 -8.07 24.09
C PRO A 335 -30.08 -9.53 23.68
N GLN A 336 -30.39 -10.38 24.67
CA GLN A 336 -30.78 -11.76 24.46
C GLN A 336 -32.08 -11.74 23.64
N LEU A 337 -31.99 -12.15 22.38
CA LEU A 337 -33.14 -12.33 21.50
C LEU A 337 -34.03 -13.39 22.14
N MET A 338 -35.16 -12.95 22.70
CA MET A 338 -36.24 -13.85 23.12
C MET A 338 -36.79 -14.53 21.88
N THR A 339 -36.39 -15.78 21.67
CA THR A 339 -37.08 -16.72 20.79
C THR A 339 -38.47 -16.97 21.37
N ILE A 340 -39.49 -16.46 20.68
CA ILE A 340 -40.89 -16.82 20.98
C ILE A 340 -41.02 -18.27 20.56
N GLY A 341 -41.08 -19.17 21.55
CA GLY A 341 -41.34 -20.58 21.34
C GLY A 341 -42.71 -20.78 20.69
N GLU A 342 -42.71 -21.39 19.52
CA GLU A 342 -43.88 -22.07 18.97
C GLU A 342 -44.23 -23.26 19.87
N GLY A 343 -45.48 -23.31 20.31
CA GLY A 343 -46.01 -24.49 20.99
C GLY A 343 -47.25 -24.19 21.82
N ARG A 344 -48.43 -24.44 21.24
CA ARG A 344 -49.18 -25.68 21.51
C ARG A 344 -50.55 -25.64 20.82
N ASN A 345 -50.82 -26.73 20.09
CA ASN A 345 -52.14 -27.18 19.70
C ASN A 345 -53.05 -27.26 20.93
N LEU A 346 -54.31 -26.86 20.75
CA LEU A 346 -55.42 -27.30 21.59
C LEU A 346 -56.49 -27.84 20.64
N ASP A 347 -56.86 -29.09 20.91
CA ASP A 347 -58.03 -29.80 20.39
C ASP A 347 -59.34 -29.09 20.72
#